data_AF-A0A349EEE5-F1
#
_entry.id   AF-A0A349EEE5-F1
#
_cell.length_a   1.000
_cell.length_b   1.000
_cell.length_c   1.000
_cell.angle_alpha   90.00
_cell.angle_beta   90.00
_cell.angle_gamma   90.00
#
_symmetry.space_group_name_H-M   'P 1'
#
loop_
_entity.id
_entity.type
_entity.pdbx_description
1 polymer ?
#
loop_
_entity_poly.entity_id
_entity_poly.type
_entity_poly.pdbx_seq_one_letter_code
_entity_poly.pdbx_strand_id
1 'polypeptide(L)' 'MSQFSIQLDWRRTTPDFDTKTFDRSHTWRLAGGQIVQGSSAPDYSGDPNRSNPEEALLAALSSCHLLT' A
#
# COMPACT_ATOMS: atom_id res chain seq x y z
N MET A 1 -25.23 -8.46 0.94
CA MET A 1 -24.23 -7.37 0.97
C MET A 1 -22.91 -7.92 0.47
N SER A 2 -22.18 -7.17 -0.34
CA SER A 2 -20.84 -7.55 -0.77
C SER A 2 -19.83 -7.19 0.32
N GLN A 3 -18.86 -8.06 0.57
CA GLN A 3 -17.75 -7.84 1.50
C GLN A 3 -16.44 -7.75 0.71
N PHE A 4 -15.61 -6.76 1.04
CA PHE A 4 -14.29 -6.57 0.43
C PHE A 4 -13.24 -6.59 1.54
N SER A 5 -12.12 -7.26 1.29
CA SER A 5 -10.99 -7.31 2.22
C SER A 5 -9.68 -7.43 1.45
N ILE A 6 -8.61 -6.97 2.08
CA ILE A 6 -7.23 -7.15 1.61
C ILE A 6 -6.42 -7.75 2.76
N GLN A 7 -5.35 -8.47 2.44
CA GLN A 7 -4.33 -8.81 3.43
C GLN A 7 -3.15 -7.85 3.27
N LEU A 8 -2.72 -7.25 4.37
CA LEU A 8 -1.55 -6.39 4.44
C LEU A 8 -0.51 -7.06 5.34
N ASP A 9 0.66 -7.32 4.78
CA ASP A 9 1.79 -7.89 5.51
C ASP A 9 2.90 -6.85 5.57
N TRP A 10 3.19 -6.36 6.78
CA TRP A 10 4.38 -5.56 7.09
C TRP A 10 5.26 -6.32 8.07
N ARG A 11 6.57 -6.29 7.87
CA ARG A 11 7.54 -6.91 8.77
C ARG A 11 8.61 -5.90 9.10
N ARG A 12 8.88 -5.77 10.40
CA ARG A 12 10.01 -4.99 10.87
C ARG A 12 11.32 -5.65 10.44
N THR A 13 12.12 -4.93 9.67
CA THR A 13 13.44 -5.36 9.21
C THR A 13 14.57 -4.63 9.95
N THR A 14 14.27 -3.51 10.62
CA THR A 14 15.24 -2.67 11.33
C THR A 14 15.26 -2.92 12.85
N PRO A 15 16.43 -2.85 13.52
CA PRO A 15 16.54 -3.04 14.97
C PRO A 15 15.87 -1.93 15.80
N ASP A 16 15.69 -0.76 15.21
CA ASP A 16 15.07 0.44 15.77
C ASP A 16 13.67 0.66 15.14
N PHE A 17 12.74 1.16 15.96
CA PHE A 17 11.42 1.59 15.51
C PHE A 17 11.34 3.12 15.63
N ASP A 18 12.38 3.78 15.12
CA ASP A 18 12.39 5.24 15.01
C ASP A 18 11.53 5.62 13.81
N THR A 19 10.59 6.55 14.03
CA THR A 19 9.68 7.04 13.00
C THR A 19 10.40 7.60 11.78
N LYS A 20 11.67 8.00 11.89
CA LYS A 20 12.47 8.52 10.78
C LYS A 20 13.16 7.43 9.96
N THR A 21 13.46 6.27 10.53
CA THR A 21 14.33 5.27 9.90
C THR A 21 13.65 3.94 9.63
N PHE A 22 12.51 3.67 10.26
CA PHE A 22 11.84 2.38 10.08
C PHE A 22 11.37 2.19 8.63
N ASP A 23 11.58 0.98 8.13
CA ASP A 23 11.16 0.57 6.80
C ASP A 23 9.62 0.52 6.72
N ARG A 24 9.05 1.29 5.79
CA ARG A 24 7.60 1.35 5.52
C ARG A 24 7.17 0.39 4.42
N SER A 25 8.11 -0.37 3.85
CA SER A 25 7.84 -1.35 2.81
C SER A 25 6.94 -2.47 3.33
N HIS A 26 5.85 -2.72 2.63
CA HIS A 26 4.89 -3.76 2.95
C HIS A 26 4.31 -4.36 1.67
N THR A 27 3.48 -5.39 1.80
CA THR A 27 2.79 -6.00 0.66
C THR A 27 1.29 -6.03 0.88
N TRP A 28 0.53 -5.68 -0.15
CA TRP A 28 -0.91 -5.94 -0.22
C TRP A 28 -1.18 -7.19 -1.05
N ARG A 29 -2.02 -8.08 -0.54
CA ARG A 29 -2.59 -9.19 -1.29
C ARG A 29 -4.07 -8.89 -1.55
N LEU A 30 -4.42 -8.79 -2.82
CA LEU A 30 -5.78 -8.53 -3.28
C LEU A 30 -6.53 -9.84 -3.54
N ALA A 31 -7.86 -9.79 -3.55
CA ALA A 31 -8.71 -10.98 -3.68
C ALA A 31 -8.45 -11.81 -4.96
N GLY A 32 -7.96 -11.17 -6.04
CA GLY A 32 -7.59 -11.85 -7.29
C GLY A 32 -6.21 -12.50 -7.29
N GLY A 33 -5.50 -12.50 -6.16
CA GLY A 33 -4.15 -13.08 -6.02
C GLY A 33 -3.00 -12.12 -6.37
N GLN A 34 -3.30 -10.89 -6.79
CA GLN A 34 -2.28 -9.87 -7.05
C GLN A 34 -1.55 -9.49 -5.76
N ILE A 35 -0.23 -9.38 -5.86
CA ILE A 35 0.63 -8.87 -4.78
C ILE A 35 1.17 -7.52 -5.21
N VAL A 36 0.80 -6.48 -4.47
CA VAL A 36 1.27 -5.11 -4.70
C VAL A 36 2.34 -4.78 -3.67
N GLN A 37 3.49 -4.27 -4.13
CA GLN A 37 4.52 -3.75 -3.25
C GLN A 37 4.12 -2.34 -2.81
N GLY A 38 3.83 -2.19 -1.52
CA GLY A 38 3.38 -0.95 -0.91
C GLY A 38 4.49 -0.25 -0.12
N SER A 39 4.42 1.07 -0.06
CA SER A 39 5.18 1.93 0.85
C SER A 39 4.37 3.19 1.14
N SER A 40 4.80 4.04 2.06
CA SER A 40 4.32 5.43 2.11
C SER A 40 4.72 6.19 0.84
N ALA A 41 4.09 7.34 0.57
CA ALA A 41 4.54 8.24 -0.50
C ALA A 41 5.97 8.79 -0.22
N PRO A 42 6.72 9.22 -1.25
CA PRO A 42 8.06 9.78 -1.08
C PRO A 42 8.11 10.98 -0.11
N ASP A 43 7.09 11.85 -0.15
CA ASP A 43 6.93 12.99 0.75
C ASP A 43 6.80 12.58 2.23
N TYR A 44 6.48 11.31 2.49
CA TYR A 44 6.33 10.71 3.81
C TYR A 44 7.40 9.64 4.08
N SER A 45 8.58 9.78 3.49
CA SER A 45 9.76 8.90 3.66
C SER A 45 9.54 7.46 3.17
N GLY A 46 8.77 7.29 2.10
CA GLY A 46 8.59 5.99 1.47
C GLY A 46 9.42 5.78 0.20
N ASP A 47 9.45 4.53 -0.27
CA ASP A 47 10.14 4.10 -1.48
C ASP A 47 9.38 4.57 -2.74
N PRO A 48 9.97 5.43 -3.60
CA PRO A 48 9.34 5.92 -4.83
C PRO A 48 9.12 4.83 -5.90
N ASN A 49 9.73 3.65 -5.74
CA ASN A 49 9.54 2.53 -6.65
C ASN A 49 8.40 1.59 -6.23
N ARG A 50 7.65 1.94 -5.17
CA ARG A 50 6.53 1.17 -4.63
C ARG A 50 5.26 1.99 -4.67
N SER A 51 4.12 1.31 -4.80
CA SER A 51 2.82 1.97 -4.75
C SER A 51 2.57 2.56 -3.37
N ASN A 52 1.92 3.71 -3.32
CA ASN A 52 1.50 4.34 -2.07
C ASN A 52 -0.04 4.35 -1.89
N PRO A 53 -0.55 4.53 -0.65
CA PRO A 53 -1.98 4.58 -0.39
C PRO A 53 -2.72 5.67 -1.17
N GLU A 54 -2.08 6.82 -1.40
CA GLU A 54 -2.67 7.96 -2.11
C GLU A 54 -2.93 7.61 -3.59
N GLU A 55 -1.94 7.02 -4.26
CA GLU A 55 -2.08 6.48 -5.62
C GLU A 55 -3.13 5.38 -5.71
N ALA A 56 -3.14 4.45 -4.75
CA ALA A 56 -4.11 3.37 -4.70
C ALA A 56 -5.56 3.89 -4.53
N LEU A 57 -5.75 4.94 -3.72
CA LEU A 57 -7.04 5.60 -3.55
C LEU A 57 -7.51 6.28 -4.84
N LEU A 58 -6.62 7.01 -5.51
CA LEU A 58 -6.92 7.64 -6.80
C LEU A 58 -7.28 6.60 -7.86
N ALA A 59 -6.50 5.51 -7.95
CA ALA A 59 -6.79 4.41 -8.87
C ALA A 59 -8.16 3.77 -8.62
N ALA A 60 -8.50 3.52 -7.36
CA ALA A 60 -9.80 2.97 -6.98
C ALA A 60 -10.95 3.90 -7.37
N LEU A 61 -10.86 5.19 -7.03
CA LEU A 61 -11.89 6.18 -7.34
C LEU A 61 -12.09 6.34 -8.85
N SER A 62 -11.00 6.51 -9.60
CA SER A 62 -11.05 6.63 -11.06
C SER A 62 -11.65 5.40 -11.72
N SER A 63 -11.32 4.20 -11.24
CA SER A 63 -11.88 2.95 -11.78
C SER A 63 -13.37 2.82 -11.49
N CYS A 64 -13.82 3.19 -10.29
CA CYS A 64 -15.24 3.21 -9.97
C CYS A 64 -16.00 4.16 -10.89
N HIS A 65 -15.51 5.40 -11.08
CA HIS A 65 -16.15 6.36 -11.97
C HIS A 65 -16.17 5.92 -13.43
N LEU A 66 -15.12 5.24 -13.91
CA LEU A 66 -15.06 4.68 -15.26
C LEU A 66 -16.12 3.59 -15.50
N LEU A 67 -16.48 2.82 -14.47
CA LEU A 67 -17.34 1.63 -14.56
C LEU A 67 -18.80 1.88 -14.13
N THR A 68 -19.17 3.13 -13.86
CA THR A 68 -20.54 3.58 -13.58
C THR A 68 -21.18 4.20 -14.82
#